data_AF-A0A928M1Y3-F1
#
_entry.id   AF-A0A928M1Y3-F1
#
_cell.length_a   1.000
_cell.length_b   1.000
_cell.length_c   1.000
_cell.angle_alpha   90.00
_cell.angle_beta   90.00
_cell.angle_gamma   90.00
#
_symmetry.space_group_name_H-M   'P 1'
#
loop_
_entity.id
_entity.type
_entity.pdbx_description
1 polymer ?
#
loop_
_entity_poly.entity_id
_entity_poly.type
_entity_poly.pdbx_seq_one_letter_code
_entity_poly.pdbx_strand_id
1 'polypeptide(L)'
;MNTKDIILELRTRHGMSQEELAEKVFVTRQAVSRWETGETTPNTETLKHLSMLFDVSINTLLGSPRQLVCQCCGMPLEDATISKEKDGLFNEDYCKWCYADGEYLYHDMDELIEVCVENMKGEAFSTEEARAYLKEQLPKLDYWKQYKYLAGAEEFKAYKQQLIREFNELQIEGMPRVERLNALVGGYINLEYRLPNGQTVKFLDDRATYLGNQLESLFGGNRCFGIAANMEFLLVCTYEENGTNPELVLYKKR
;
A
#
# COMPACT_ATOMS: atom_id res chain seq x y z
N MET A 1 -15.36 17.81 -17.99
CA MET A 1 -16.48 17.09 -18.63
C MET A 1 -17.25 16.34 -17.57
N ASN A 2 -18.53 16.07 -17.78
CA ASN A 2 -19.31 15.23 -16.85
C ASN A 2 -19.31 13.76 -17.33
N THR A 3 -19.83 12.85 -16.50
CA THR A 3 -19.88 11.41 -16.79
C THR A 3 -20.56 11.07 -18.12
N LYS A 4 -21.68 11.73 -18.46
CA LYS A 4 -22.41 11.44 -19.69
C LYS A 4 -21.58 11.72 -20.95
N ASP A 5 -20.83 12.81 -20.94
CA ASP A 5 -20.00 13.24 -22.08
C ASP A 5 -18.83 12.26 -22.25
N ILE A 6 -18.24 11.81 -21.14
CA ILE A 6 -17.08 10.90 -21.13
C ILE A 6 -17.48 9.50 -21.61
N ILE A 7 -18.58 8.94 -21.11
CA ILE A 7 -19.04 7.61 -21.55
C ILE A 7 -19.36 7.62 -23.06
N LEU A 8 -20.04 8.67 -23.53
CA LEU A 8 -20.36 8.85 -24.95
C LEU A 8 -19.08 8.94 -25.80
N GLU A 9 -18.11 9.73 -25.36
CA GLU A 9 -16.84 9.90 -26.07
C GLU A 9 -16.04 8.59 -26.13
N LEU A 10 -15.90 7.89 -25.00
CA LEU A 10 -15.18 6.62 -24.94
C LEU A 10 -15.85 5.58 -25.83
N ARG A 11 -17.18 5.43 -25.73
CA ARG A 11 -17.92 4.50 -26.58
C ARG A 11 -17.72 4.78 -28.06
N THR A 12 -17.84 6.05 -28.47
CA THR A 12 -17.74 6.44 -29.89
C THR A 12 -16.31 6.32 -30.41
N ARG A 13 -15.29 6.64 -29.60
CA ARG A 13 -13.88 6.45 -29.94
C ARG A 13 -13.52 4.98 -30.15
N HIS A 14 -14.17 4.08 -29.42
CA HIS A 14 -14.05 2.64 -29.61
C HIS A 14 -14.96 2.09 -30.73
N GLY A 15 -15.68 2.94 -31.45
CA GLY A 15 -16.53 2.55 -32.59
C GLY A 15 -17.75 1.72 -32.21
N MET A 16 -18.17 1.74 -30.94
CA MET A 16 -19.27 0.89 -30.45
C MET A 16 -20.63 1.62 -30.53
N SER A 17 -21.69 0.87 -30.81
CA SER A 17 -23.08 1.27 -30.59
C SER A 17 -23.46 1.16 -29.11
N GLN A 18 -24.57 1.79 -28.72
CA GLN A 18 -25.09 1.68 -27.34
C GLN A 18 -25.45 0.24 -26.98
N GLU A 19 -25.89 -0.58 -27.96
CA GLU A 19 -26.21 -1.99 -27.76
C GLU A 19 -24.94 -2.79 -27.48
N GLU A 20 -23.90 -2.62 -28.29
CA GLU A 20 -22.61 -3.32 -28.10
C GLU A 20 -21.94 -2.97 -26.76
N LEU A 21 -22.01 -1.70 -26.34
CA LEU A 21 -21.53 -1.33 -25.01
C LEU A 21 -22.34 -2.02 -23.92
N ALA A 22 -23.67 -2.03 -24.05
CA ALA A 22 -24.56 -2.62 -23.07
C ALA A 22 -24.28 -4.12 -22.88
N GLU A 23 -24.08 -4.85 -23.98
CA GLU A 23 -23.70 -6.27 -23.96
C GLU A 23 -22.36 -6.50 -23.25
N LYS A 24 -21.34 -5.66 -23.52
CA LYS A 24 -20.01 -5.80 -22.93
C LYS A 24 -19.95 -5.55 -21.42
N VAL A 25 -20.83 -4.70 -20.89
CA VAL A 25 -20.89 -4.37 -19.45
C VAL A 25 -22.12 -4.95 -18.76
N PHE A 26 -22.80 -5.90 -19.41
CA PHE A 26 -23.91 -6.69 -18.87
C PHE A 26 -25.10 -5.84 -18.38
N VAL A 27 -25.50 -4.84 -19.17
CA VAL A 27 -26.65 -3.97 -18.91
C VAL A 27 -27.58 -3.91 -20.13
N THR A 28 -28.67 -3.16 -20.02
CA THR A 28 -29.56 -2.89 -21.16
C THR A 28 -29.10 -1.67 -21.95
N ARG A 29 -29.39 -1.65 -23.26
CA ARG A 29 -29.17 -0.46 -24.10
C ARG A 29 -29.85 0.79 -23.53
N GLN A 30 -31.03 0.64 -22.91
CA GLN A 30 -31.72 1.74 -22.23
C GLN A 30 -30.90 2.31 -21.08
N ALA A 31 -30.18 1.49 -20.31
CA ALA A 31 -29.30 1.97 -19.25
C ALA A 31 -28.17 2.85 -19.84
N VAL A 32 -27.48 2.37 -20.88
CA VAL A 32 -26.45 3.14 -21.59
C VAL A 32 -27.01 4.48 -22.10
N SER A 33 -28.17 4.46 -22.73
CA SER A 33 -28.83 5.69 -23.20
C SER A 33 -29.10 6.67 -22.07
N ARG A 34 -29.55 6.22 -20.90
CA ARG A 34 -29.83 7.08 -19.74
C ARG A 34 -28.54 7.63 -19.12
N TRP A 35 -27.42 6.92 -19.22
CA TRP A 35 -26.12 7.46 -18.82
C TRP A 35 -25.64 8.55 -19.76
N GLU A 36 -25.73 8.34 -21.07
CA GLU A 36 -25.27 9.30 -22.08
C GLU A 36 -26.15 10.55 -22.19
N THR A 37 -27.41 10.48 -21.74
CA THR A 37 -28.27 11.66 -21.57
C THR A 37 -28.13 12.35 -20.21
N GLY A 38 -27.45 11.71 -19.25
CA GLY A 38 -27.27 12.19 -17.89
C GLY A 38 -28.50 12.02 -16.98
N GLU A 39 -29.46 11.18 -17.37
CA GLU A 39 -30.64 10.87 -16.54
C GLU A 39 -30.28 10.00 -15.33
N THR A 40 -29.29 9.11 -15.49
CA THR A 40 -28.78 8.24 -14.42
C THR A 40 -27.26 8.11 -14.52
N THR A 41 -26.61 7.60 -13.49
CA THR A 41 -25.18 7.22 -13.51
C THR A 41 -25.02 5.70 -13.41
N PRO A 42 -23.92 5.13 -13.94
CA PRO A 42 -23.63 3.72 -13.73
C PRO A 42 -23.39 3.42 -12.24
N ASN A 43 -23.78 2.22 -11.80
CA ASN A 43 -23.49 1.76 -10.44
C ASN A 43 -22.02 1.34 -10.30
N THR A 44 -21.57 1.05 -9.07
CA THR A 44 -20.17 0.72 -8.77
C THR A 44 -19.63 -0.48 -9.55
N GLU A 45 -20.40 -1.55 -9.71
CA GLU A 45 -19.95 -2.73 -10.46
C GLU A 45 -19.84 -2.44 -11.95
N THR A 46 -20.82 -1.71 -12.50
CA THR A 46 -20.75 -1.26 -13.90
C THR A 46 -19.58 -0.31 -14.14
N LEU A 47 -19.27 0.59 -13.19
CA LEU A 47 -18.10 1.49 -13.29
C LEU A 47 -16.79 0.70 -13.36
N LYS A 48 -16.64 -0.38 -12.60
CA LYS A 48 -15.47 -1.27 -12.70
C LYS A 48 -15.38 -1.91 -14.08
N HIS A 49 -16.48 -2.41 -14.62
CA HIS A 49 -16.50 -2.97 -15.98
C HIS A 49 -16.14 -1.94 -17.05
N LEU A 50 -16.70 -0.74 -16.97
CA LEU A 50 -16.39 0.36 -17.87
C LEU A 50 -14.91 0.78 -17.75
N SER A 51 -14.39 0.82 -16.53
CA SER A 51 -12.99 1.16 -16.25
C SER A 51 -12.03 0.16 -16.93
N MET A 52 -12.29 -1.15 -16.79
CA MET A 52 -11.51 -2.18 -17.46
C MET A 52 -11.68 -2.16 -18.98
N LEU A 53 -12.91 -1.93 -19.46
CA LEU A 53 -13.22 -1.94 -20.89
C LEU A 53 -12.52 -0.81 -21.65
N PHE A 54 -12.50 0.38 -21.06
CA PHE A 54 -11.94 1.59 -21.68
C PHE A 54 -10.53 1.92 -21.20
N ASP A 55 -9.97 1.15 -20.28
CA ASP A 55 -8.65 1.34 -19.68
C ASP A 55 -8.46 2.76 -19.09
N VAL A 56 -9.47 3.21 -18.34
CA VAL A 56 -9.47 4.52 -17.64
C VAL A 56 -9.91 4.33 -16.19
N SER A 57 -9.45 5.20 -15.29
CA SER A 57 -9.87 5.16 -13.89
C SER A 57 -11.36 5.51 -13.72
N ILE A 58 -11.94 5.09 -12.59
CA ILE A 58 -13.32 5.46 -12.23
C ILE A 58 -13.39 6.97 -12.00
N ASN A 59 -12.35 7.58 -11.43
CA ASN A 59 -12.21 9.03 -11.33
C ASN A 59 -12.38 9.71 -12.69
N THR A 60 -11.70 9.22 -13.73
CA THR A 60 -11.87 9.72 -15.11
C THR A 60 -13.31 9.55 -15.59
N LEU A 61 -13.92 8.37 -15.43
CA LEU A 61 -15.32 8.13 -15.82
C LEU A 61 -16.31 9.08 -15.14
N LEU A 62 -16.01 9.51 -13.91
CA LEU A 62 -16.83 10.42 -13.13
C LEU A 62 -16.53 11.91 -13.40
N GLY A 63 -15.69 12.23 -14.39
CA GLY A 63 -15.36 13.61 -14.75
C GLY A 63 -14.20 14.20 -13.96
N SER A 64 -13.34 13.35 -13.39
CA SER A 64 -12.21 13.71 -12.55
C SER A 64 -12.58 14.67 -11.41
N PRO A 65 -13.58 14.32 -10.58
CA PRO A 65 -14.06 15.20 -9.50
C PRO A 65 -12.99 15.50 -8.45
N ARG A 66 -11.95 14.67 -8.38
CA ARG A 66 -10.77 14.88 -7.55
C ARG A 66 -9.49 14.86 -8.39
N GLN A 67 -8.54 15.71 -8.01
CA GLN A 67 -7.16 15.57 -8.45
C GLN A 67 -6.53 14.42 -7.66
N LEU A 68 -6.19 13.35 -8.36
CA LEU A 68 -5.56 12.19 -7.75
C LEU A 68 -4.06 12.47 -7.53
N VAL A 69 -3.56 12.07 -6.37
CA VAL A 69 -2.14 12.12 -6.02
C VAL A 69 -1.75 10.79 -5.40
N CYS A 70 -0.57 10.30 -5.76
CA CYS A 70 -0.02 9.07 -5.22
C CYS A 70 0.16 9.23 -3.71
N GLN A 71 -0.47 8.36 -2.93
CA GLN A 71 -0.41 8.36 -1.48
C GLN A 71 0.93 7.84 -0.93
N CYS A 72 1.87 7.44 -1.80
CA CYS A 72 3.24 7.09 -1.43
C CYS A 72 4.25 8.20 -1.80
N CYS A 73 4.31 8.62 -3.07
CA CYS A 73 5.31 9.61 -3.53
C CYS A 73 4.77 11.04 -3.75
N GLY A 74 3.47 11.26 -3.63
CA GLY A 74 2.84 12.59 -3.79
C GLY A 74 2.71 13.07 -5.22
N MET A 75 3.15 12.28 -6.21
CA MET A 75 3.04 12.62 -7.63
C MET A 75 1.57 12.65 -8.09
N PRO A 76 1.15 13.65 -8.90
CA PRO A 76 -0.15 13.64 -9.57
C PRO A 76 -0.35 12.36 -10.38
N LEU A 77 -1.56 11.81 -10.31
CA LEU A 77 -1.93 10.58 -10.98
C LEU A 77 -2.76 10.85 -12.23
N GLU A 78 -2.36 10.19 -13.31
CA GLU A 78 -3.07 10.12 -14.59
C GLU A 78 -3.31 8.65 -14.93
N ASP A 79 -4.28 8.32 -15.77
CA ASP A 79 -4.59 6.92 -16.11
C ASP A 79 -3.34 6.15 -16.62
N ALA A 80 -2.38 6.82 -17.27
CA ALA A 80 -1.12 6.19 -17.71
C ALA A 80 -0.09 5.90 -16.60
N THR A 81 -0.25 6.52 -15.42
CA THR A 81 0.68 6.45 -14.28
C THR A 81 0.08 5.78 -13.05
N ILE A 82 -1.25 5.67 -12.97
CA ILE A 82 -1.96 4.94 -11.91
C ILE A 82 -1.57 3.45 -11.95
N SER A 83 -1.37 2.88 -10.77
CA SER A 83 -1.08 1.45 -10.60
C SER A 83 -2.33 0.58 -10.76
N LYS A 84 -2.16 -0.73 -10.84
CA LYS A 84 -3.28 -1.68 -10.93
C LYS A 84 -3.18 -2.75 -9.85
N GLU A 85 -4.34 -3.16 -9.37
CA GLU A 85 -4.51 -4.34 -8.51
C GLU A 85 -4.26 -5.64 -9.29
N LYS A 86 -4.17 -6.76 -8.57
CA LYS A 86 -3.95 -8.09 -9.18
C LYS A 86 -5.03 -8.51 -10.18
N ASP A 87 -6.24 -7.96 -10.05
CA ASP A 87 -7.37 -8.20 -10.96
C ASP A 87 -7.39 -7.24 -12.16
N GLY A 88 -6.41 -6.34 -12.26
CA GLY A 88 -6.27 -5.36 -13.33
C GLY A 88 -7.05 -4.06 -13.12
N LEU A 89 -7.79 -3.91 -12.02
CA LEU A 89 -8.46 -2.66 -11.68
C LEU A 89 -7.46 -1.57 -11.31
N PHE A 90 -7.78 -0.33 -11.66
CA PHE A 90 -6.98 0.83 -11.26
C PHE A 90 -6.97 0.99 -9.73
N ASN A 91 -5.78 1.15 -9.17
CA ASN A 91 -5.57 1.59 -7.81
C ASN A 91 -5.31 3.10 -7.82
N GLU A 92 -6.38 3.89 -7.66
CA GLU A 92 -6.37 5.36 -7.74
C GLU A 92 -5.59 6.05 -6.59
N ASP A 93 -5.02 5.28 -5.67
CA ASP A 93 -4.23 5.80 -4.56
C ASP A 93 -2.73 5.74 -4.85
N TYR A 94 -2.25 4.89 -5.77
CA TYR A 94 -0.81 4.70 -5.99
C TYR A 94 -0.42 4.75 -7.47
N CYS A 95 0.79 5.24 -7.73
CA CYS A 95 1.39 5.14 -9.06
C CYS A 95 2.06 3.79 -9.28
N LYS A 96 2.20 3.38 -10.54
CA LYS A 96 2.82 2.10 -10.95
C LYS A 96 4.26 1.90 -10.50
N TRP A 97 4.93 2.97 -10.05
CA TRP A 97 6.29 2.93 -9.53
C TRP A 97 6.36 2.77 -8.01
N CYS A 98 5.27 3.07 -7.30
CA CYS A 98 5.19 2.90 -5.85
C CYS A 98 4.47 1.61 -5.47
N TYR A 99 3.63 1.08 -6.37
CA TYR A 99 2.83 -0.11 -6.16
C TYR A 99 2.72 -0.91 -7.46
N ALA A 100 2.96 -2.21 -7.38
CA ALA A 100 2.78 -3.15 -8.48
C ALA A 100 2.32 -4.52 -7.94
N ASP A 101 1.29 -5.10 -8.57
CA ASP A 101 0.84 -6.49 -8.33
C ASP A 101 0.55 -6.86 -6.85
N GLY A 102 0.03 -5.94 -6.04
CA GLY A 102 -0.20 -6.21 -4.60
C GLY A 102 0.91 -5.72 -3.68
N GLU A 103 2.03 -5.26 -4.24
CA GLU A 103 3.26 -5.01 -3.50
C GLU A 103 3.66 -3.54 -3.57
N TYR A 104 4.09 -3.01 -2.41
CA TYR A 104 4.70 -1.69 -2.33
C TYR A 104 6.18 -1.80 -2.66
N LEU A 105 6.69 -0.85 -3.45
CA LEU A 105 8.08 -0.87 -3.91
C LEU A 105 9.03 -0.10 -2.99
N TYR A 106 8.49 0.74 -2.11
CA TYR A 106 9.28 1.55 -1.16
C TYR A 106 8.79 1.33 0.26
N HIS A 107 9.73 1.21 1.19
CA HIS A 107 9.47 0.97 2.61
C HIS A 107 10.26 1.92 3.52
N ASP A 108 11.12 2.74 2.95
CA ASP A 108 11.91 3.76 3.62
C ASP A 108 11.69 5.11 2.93
N MET A 109 11.39 6.13 3.72
CA MET A 109 11.06 7.45 3.19
C MET A 109 12.29 8.16 2.63
N ASP A 110 13.45 8.01 3.28
CA ASP A 110 14.68 8.65 2.81
C ASP A 110 15.12 8.02 1.47
N GLU A 111 15.00 6.70 1.32
CA GLU A 111 15.21 6.02 0.03
C GLU A 111 14.27 6.53 -1.06
N LEU A 112 12.96 6.62 -0.77
CA LEU A 112 11.99 7.17 -1.72
C LEU A 112 12.32 8.63 -2.09
N ILE A 113 12.75 9.45 -1.13
CA ILE A 113 13.12 10.84 -1.39
C ILE A 113 14.27 10.91 -2.38
N GLU A 114 15.33 10.11 -2.21
CA GLU A 114 16.46 10.15 -3.14
C GLU A 114 16.02 9.75 -4.56
N VAL A 115 15.18 8.72 -4.69
CA VAL A 115 14.61 8.32 -5.99
C VAL A 115 13.76 9.45 -6.60
N CYS A 116 12.88 10.07 -5.81
CA CYS A 116 12.06 11.18 -6.29
C CYS A 116 12.92 12.39 -6.69
N VAL A 117 13.93 12.77 -5.91
CA VAL A 117 14.84 13.89 -6.20
C VAL A 117 15.58 13.65 -7.52
N GLU A 118 16.04 12.42 -7.78
CA GLU A 118 16.70 12.09 -9.04
C GLU A 118 15.78 12.23 -10.25
N ASN A 119 14.51 11.86 -10.11
CA ASN A 119 13.50 11.96 -11.17
C ASN A 119 12.90 13.38 -11.28
N MET A 120 13.09 14.22 -10.28
CA MET A 120 12.69 15.63 -10.27
C MET A 120 13.77 16.58 -10.82
N LYS A 121 14.93 16.06 -11.27
CA LYS A 121 16.00 16.86 -11.91
C LYS A 121 15.45 17.60 -13.14
N GLY A 122 15.12 18.88 -12.94
CA GLY A 122 14.59 19.81 -13.94
C GLY A 122 14.81 21.27 -13.51
N GLU A 123 14.44 22.24 -14.35
CA GLU A 123 14.77 23.67 -14.16
C GLU A 123 14.07 24.34 -12.94
N ALA A 124 13.14 23.66 -12.26
CA ALA A 124 12.28 24.26 -11.24
C ALA A 124 12.81 24.18 -9.80
N PHE A 125 13.69 23.22 -9.48
CA PHE A 125 14.19 23.00 -8.11
C PHE A 125 15.64 22.51 -8.11
N SER A 126 16.44 22.99 -7.15
CA SER A 126 17.69 22.33 -6.77
C SER A 126 17.43 20.99 -6.07
N THR A 127 18.44 20.13 -6.01
CA THR A 127 18.38 18.84 -5.30
C THR A 127 18.05 19.00 -3.82
N GLU A 128 18.60 20.03 -3.18
CA GLU A 128 18.38 20.36 -1.77
C GLU A 128 16.95 20.84 -1.52
N GLU A 129 16.42 21.69 -2.41
CA GLU A 129 15.04 22.19 -2.33
C GLU A 129 14.03 21.07 -2.55
N ALA A 130 14.25 20.20 -3.56
CA ALA A 130 13.40 19.04 -3.80
C ALA A 130 13.39 18.09 -2.60
N ARG A 131 14.56 17.82 -2.00
CA ARG A 131 14.67 16.99 -0.80
C ARG A 131 13.92 17.61 0.38
N ALA A 132 14.09 18.91 0.63
CA ALA A 132 13.40 19.61 1.71
C ALA A 132 11.88 19.59 1.53
N TYR A 133 11.40 19.84 0.31
CA TYR A 133 9.99 19.79 -0.05
C TYR A 133 9.39 18.39 0.20
N LEU A 134 10.03 17.34 -0.30
CA LEU A 134 9.55 15.97 -0.14
C LEU A 134 9.55 15.53 1.34
N LYS A 135 10.59 15.89 2.11
CA LYS A 135 10.63 15.64 3.56
C LYS A 135 9.45 16.28 4.30
N GLU A 136 8.95 17.41 3.82
CA GLU A 136 7.79 18.06 4.41
C GLU A 136 6.45 17.44 3.95
N GLN A 137 6.34 17.07 2.66
CA GLN A 137 5.07 16.62 2.07
C GLN A 137 4.80 15.12 2.23
N LEU A 138 5.79 14.24 2.01
CA LEU A 138 5.57 12.79 2.02
C LEU A 138 4.94 12.28 3.33
N PRO A 139 5.34 12.77 4.52
CA PRO A 139 4.68 12.36 5.76
C PRO A 139 3.17 12.68 5.81
N LYS A 140 2.64 13.56 4.96
CA LYS A 140 1.20 13.93 4.92
C LYS A 140 0.36 12.99 4.03
N LEU A 141 0.95 11.98 3.40
CA LEU A 141 0.26 11.06 2.49
C LEU A 141 -0.18 9.79 3.22
N ASP A 142 -1.27 9.15 2.77
CA ASP A 142 -1.91 8.05 3.52
C ASP A 142 -0.99 6.85 3.79
N TYR A 143 -0.09 6.50 2.85
CA TYR A 143 0.91 5.45 3.05
C TYR A 143 1.80 5.74 4.27
N TRP A 144 2.25 6.99 4.39
CA TRP A 144 3.10 7.44 5.48
C TRP A 144 2.31 7.84 6.74
N LYS A 145 1.01 8.15 6.63
CA LYS A 145 0.14 8.46 7.78
C LYS A 145 -0.01 7.28 8.72
N GLN A 146 0.07 6.05 8.24
CA GLN A 146 0.08 4.87 9.11
C GLN A 146 1.29 4.85 10.07
N TYR A 147 2.32 5.65 9.81
CA TYR A 147 3.45 5.88 10.70
C TYR A 147 3.36 7.19 11.49
N LYS A 148 2.46 8.10 11.13
CA LYS A 148 2.45 9.49 11.57
C LYS A 148 1.58 9.78 12.80
N TYR A 149 0.90 8.79 13.37
CA TYR A 149 0.32 8.94 14.72
C TYR A 149 1.31 8.70 15.86
N LEU A 150 2.53 8.28 15.52
CA LEU A 150 3.68 8.42 16.39
C LEU A 150 4.46 9.64 15.90
N ALA A 151 3.95 10.82 16.25
CA ALA A 151 4.74 11.95 16.72
C ALA A 151 6.00 12.22 15.86
N GLY A 152 6.02 13.24 14.98
CA GLY A 152 7.21 13.84 14.33
C GLY A 152 8.26 12.94 13.62
N ALA A 153 9.11 13.48 12.74
CA ALA A 153 10.22 12.67 12.19
C ALA A 153 11.25 12.29 13.29
N GLU A 154 11.53 13.22 14.20
CA GLU A 154 12.45 13.01 15.34
C GLU A 154 11.85 12.10 16.41
N GLU A 155 10.58 12.29 16.71
CA GLU A 155 9.83 11.50 17.68
C GLU A 155 9.57 10.08 17.16
N PHE A 156 9.31 9.88 15.85
CA PHE A 156 9.25 8.56 15.23
C PHE A 156 10.62 7.87 15.24
N LYS A 157 11.70 8.60 14.97
CA LYS A 157 13.07 8.08 15.13
C LYS A 157 13.33 7.69 16.60
N ALA A 158 12.95 8.53 17.55
CA ALA A 158 13.06 8.24 18.98
C ALA A 158 12.24 7.00 19.37
N TYR A 159 11.06 6.85 18.79
CA TYR A 159 10.19 5.70 18.97
C TYR A 159 10.77 4.40 18.38
N LYS A 160 11.32 4.42 17.16
CA LYS A 160 12.07 3.28 16.60
C LYS A 160 13.22 2.90 17.53
N GLN A 161 13.98 3.88 18.00
CA GLN A 161 15.08 3.66 18.94
C GLN A 161 14.59 3.10 20.28
N GLN A 162 13.41 3.54 20.75
CA GLN A 162 12.78 2.99 21.94
C GLN A 162 12.40 1.52 21.73
N LEU A 163 11.72 1.17 20.64
CA LEU A 163 11.39 -0.22 20.33
C LEU A 163 12.63 -1.10 20.19
N ILE A 164 13.70 -0.60 19.56
CA ILE A 164 14.97 -1.32 19.46
C ILE A 164 15.55 -1.60 20.86
N ARG A 165 15.53 -0.61 21.77
CA ARG A 165 15.95 -0.83 23.16
C ARG A 165 15.06 -1.86 23.84
N GLU A 166 13.74 -1.73 23.73
CA GLU A 166 12.77 -2.65 24.32
C GLU A 166 12.98 -4.10 23.86
N PHE A 167 13.21 -4.35 22.56
CA PHE A 167 13.51 -5.68 22.06
C PHE A 167 14.82 -6.24 22.62
N ASN A 168 15.89 -5.42 22.65
CA ASN A 168 17.19 -5.84 23.17
C ASN A 168 17.16 -6.11 24.69
N GLU A 169 16.29 -5.42 25.43
CA GLU A 169 16.07 -5.62 26.87
C GLU A 169 15.28 -6.89 27.20
N LEU A 170 14.64 -7.54 26.23
CA LEU A 170 13.95 -8.82 26.45
C LEU A 170 14.91 -9.98 26.78
N GLN A 171 16.20 -9.83 26.46
CA GLN A 171 17.24 -10.83 26.73
C GLN A 171 16.86 -12.25 26.27
N ILE A 172 16.27 -12.35 25.08
CA ILE A 172 15.88 -13.64 24.49
C ILE A 172 17.14 -14.38 24.06
N GLU A 173 17.34 -15.55 24.65
CA GLU A 173 18.47 -16.41 24.38
C GLU A 173 18.53 -16.81 22.89
N GLY A 174 19.69 -16.62 22.25
CA GLY A 174 19.91 -16.90 20.82
C GLY A 174 19.47 -15.79 19.85
N MET A 175 18.67 -14.82 20.30
CA MET A 175 18.25 -13.69 19.46
C MET A 175 19.42 -12.69 19.33
N PRO A 176 19.84 -12.31 18.12
CA PRO A 176 20.88 -11.31 17.95
C PRO A 176 20.37 -9.92 18.34
N ARG A 177 21.31 -8.99 18.52
CA ARG A 177 20.99 -7.61 18.81
C ARG A 177 20.20 -6.97 17.66
N VAL A 178 19.11 -6.30 17.99
CA VAL A 178 18.33 -5.51 17.03
C VAL A 178 19.05 -4.18 16.79
N GLU A 179 19.40 -3.90 15.54
CA GLU A 179 20.09 -2.66 15.15
C GLU A 179 19.18 -1.68 14.41
N ARG A 180 18.18 -2.21 13.69
CA ARG A 180 17.21 -1.44 12.93
C ARG A 180 15.86 -2.15 12.94
N LEU A 181 14.81 -1.39 12.63
CA LEU A 181 13.45 -1.88 12.43
C LEU A 181 12.97 -1.45 11.05
N ASN A 182 12.42 -2.39 10.28
CA ASN A 182 11.83 -2.11 8.97
C ASN A 182 10.31 -2.00 9.06
N ALA A 183 9.75 -1.30 8.08
CA ALA A 183 8.33 -1.26 7.79
C ALA A 183 7.86 -2.59 7.19
N LEU A 184 7.05 -3.36 7.92
CA LEU A 184 6.58 -4.67 7.46
C LEU A 184 5.05 -4.70 7.40
N VAL A 185 4.49 -5.00 6.23
CA VAL A 185 3.05 -5.19 6.05
C VAL A 185 2.65 -6.53 6.67
N GLY A 186 1.62 -6.51 7.51
CA GLY A 186 1.14 -7.66 8.26
C GLY A 186 0.89 -8.88 7.38
N GLY A 187 0.30 -8.71 6.20
CA GLY A 187 0.00 -9.82 5.28
C GLY A 187 1.21 -10.71 4.92
N TYR A 188 2.44 -10.19 4.96
CA TYR A 188 3.65 -10.97 4.68
C TYR A 188 4.24 -11.67 5.93
N ILE A 189 3.99 -11.13 7.11
CA ILE A 189 4.63 -11.57 8.36
C ILE A 189 3.65 -12.19 9.36
N ASN A 190 2.36 -12.21 9.03
CA ASN A 190 1.30 -12.74 9.88
C ASN A 190 1.21 -14.25 9.75
N LEU A 191 2.18 -14.92 10.38
CA LEU A 191 2.27 -16.38 10.41
C LEU A 191 1.12 -16.99 11.23
N GLU A 192 0.76 -18.21 10.87
CA GLU A 192 -0.28 -18.97 11.54
C GLU A 192 0.34 -19.92 12.59
N TYR A 193 0.13 -19.60 13.86
CA TYR A 193 0.75 -20.32 14.98
C TYR A 193 -0.16 -21.43 15.49
N ARG A 194 0.39 -22.62 15.68
CA ARG A 194 -0.35 -23.76 16.23
C ARG A 194 -0.30 -23.77 17.76
N LEU A 195 -1.47 -23.71 18.39
CA LEU A 195 -1.63 -23.79 19.83
C LEU A 195 -1.62 -25.24 20.33
N PRO A 196 -1.31 -25.49 21.63
CA PRO A 196 -1.29 -26.86 22.20
C PRO A 196 -2.61 -27.61 22.07
N ASN A 197 -3.73 -26.90 21.99
CA ASN A 197 -5.06 -27.49 21.79
C ASN A 197 -5.37 -27.86 20.32
N GLY A 198 -4.41 -27.66 19.41
CA GLY A 198 -4.54 -27.95 17.98
C GLY A 198 -5.18 -26.84 17.14
N GLN A 199 -5.68 -25.76 17.75
CA GLN A 199 -6.17 -24.59 17.02
C GLN A 199 -5.00 -23.77 16.45
N THR A 200 -5.29 -23.00 15.41
CA THR A 200 -4.36 -22.03 14.85
C THR A 200 -4.81 -20.60 15.13
N VAL A 201 -3.84 -19.70 15.27
CA VAL A 201 -4.10 -18.28 15.52
C VAL A 201 -3.11 -17.40 14.77
N LYS A 202 -3.60 -16.26 14.29
CA LYS A 202 -2.82 -15.15 13.76
C LYS A 202 -2.85 -14.00 14.77
N PHE A 203 -1.69 -13.43 15.08
CA PHE A 203 -1.57 -12.35 16.06
C PHE A 203 -1.53 -10.96 15.44
N LEU A 204 -1.27 -10.87 14.13
CA LEU A 204 -1.19 -9.61 13.42
C LEU A 204 -2.46 -9.42 12.57
N ASP A 205 -2.68 -8.20 12.12
CA ASP A 205 -3.68 -7.85 11.11
C ASP A 205 -2.99 -7.77 9.75
N ASP A 206 -3.49 -8.51 8.76
CA ASP A 206 -2.92 -8.58 7.41
C ASP A 206 -2.87 -7.20 6.71
N ARG A 207 -3.73 -6.26 7.13
CA ARG A 207 -3.84 -4.90 6.57
C ARG A 207 -3.08 -3.85 7.37
N ALA A 208 -2.52 -4.21 8.52
CA ALA A 208 -1.77 -3.30 9.37
C ALA A 208 -0.28 -3.33 9.02
N THR A 209 0.42 -2.29 9.48
CA THR A 209 1.85 -2.16 9.28
C THR A 209 2.58 -2.19 10.61
N TYR A 210 3.67 -2.94 10.67
CA TYR A 210 4.46 -3.18 11.88
C TYR A 210 5.91 -2.73 11.70
N LEU A 211 6.59 -2.47 12.81
CA LEU A 211 8.03 -2.28 12.83
C LEU A 211 8.71 -3.57 13.26
N GLY A 212 9.54 -4.14 12.39
CA GLY A 212 10.06 -5.48 12.61
C GLY A 212 11.17 -5.90 11.64
N ASN A 213 11.75 -7.06 11.91
CA ASN A 213 12.84 -7.67 11.15
C ASN A 213 12.80 -9.20 11.24
N GLN A 214 13.36 -9.86 10.23
CA GLN A 214 13.89 -11.22 10.40
C GLN A 214 15.34 -11.12 10.88
N LEU A 215 15.72 -11.97 11.83
CA LEU A 215 17.06 -12.01 12.43
C LEU A 215 17.58 -13.45 12.47
N GLU A 216 18.80 -13.68 11.98
CA GLU A 216 19.42 -15.01 12.03
C GLU A 216 19.77 -15.40 13.48
N SER A 217 19.46 -16.65 13.85
CA SER A 217 19.75 -17.15 15.20
C SER A 217 21.25 -17.24 15.47
N LEU A 218 21.69 -16.78 16.64
CA LEU A 218 23.08 -16.90 17.09
C LEU A 218 23.50 -18.36 17.34
N PHE A 219 22.53 -19.26 17.52
CA PHE A 219 22.80 -20.70 17.66
C PHE A 219 23.09 -21.39 16.33
N GLY A 220 22.93 -20.68 15.21
CA GLY A 220 22.92 -21.28 13.89
C GLY A 220 21.71 -22.20 13.68
N GLY A 221 21.73 -22.95 12.58
CA GLY A 221 20.63 -23.82 12.16
C GLY A 221 19.70 -23.15 11.16
N ASN A 222 18.54 -23.79 10.92
CA ASN A 222 17.56 -23.38 9.91
C ASN A 222 16.47 -22.44 10.45
N ARG A 223 16.53 -22.07 11.74
CA ARG A 223 15.54 -21.19 12.38
C ARG A 223 16.06 -19.77 12.52
N CYS A 224 15.19 -18.82 12.23
CA CYS A 224 15.42 -17.40 12.45
C CYS A 224 14.36 -16.82 13.38
N PHE A 225 14.63 -15.65 13.92
CA PHE A 225 13.69 -14.89 14.73
C PHE A 225 12.92 -13.92 13.84
N GLY A 226 11.60 -13.85 14.02
CA GLY A 226 10.79 -12.74 13.55
C GLY A 226 10.47 -11.83 14.71
N ILE A 227 10.70 -10.53 14.54
CA ILE A 227 10.25 -9.51 15.48
C ILE A 227 9.26 -8.58 14.80
N ALA A 228 8.19 -8.20 15.50
CA ALA A 228 7.20 -7.24 15.03
C ALA A 228 6.66 -6.43 16.21
N ALA A 229 6.49 -5.12 16.03
CA ALA A 229 5.97 -4.25 17.07
C ALA A 229 5.11 -3.12 16.50
N ASN A 230 4.18 -2.66 17.33
CA ASN A 230 3.42 -1.43 17.14
C ASN A 230 3.29 -0.70 18.48
N MET A 231 2.36 0.25 18.59
CA MET A 231 2.12 0.99 19.82
C MET A 231 1.64 0.13 20.99
N GLU A 232 1.06 -1.04 20.71
CA GLU A 232 0.33 -1.84 21.68
C GLU A 232 1.13 -3.06 22.15
N PHE A 233 2.07 -3.56 21.35
CA PHE A 233 2.81 -4.77 21.70
C PHE A 233 4.18 -4.89 21.02
N LEU A 234 4.98 -5.79 21.60
CA LEU A 234 6.15 -6.42 21.00
C LEU A 234 5.84 -7.91 20.81
N LEU A 235 6.13 -8.43 19.62
CA LEU A 235 6.02 -9.83 19.27
C LEU A 235 7.39 -10.34 18.86
N VAL A 236 7.78 -11.51 19.39
CA VAL A 236 8.95 -12.26 18.97
C VAL A 236 8.51 -13.70 18.70
N CYS A 237 8.88 -14.22 17.54
CA CYS A 237 8.67 -15.61 17.14
C CYS A 237 9.94 -16.22 16.57
N THR A 238 9.95 -17.54 16.44
CA THR A 238 10.90 -18.24 15.57
C THR A 238 10.17 -19.00 14.48
N TYR A 239 10.83 -19.20 13.35
CA TYR A 239 10.32 -20.02 12.26
C TYR A 239 11.49 -20.54 11.43
N GLU A 240 11.19 -21.54 10.60
CA GLU A 240 12.11 -22.11 9.60
C GLU A 240 11.98 -21.35 8.27
N GLU A 241 12.73 -21.78 7.26
CA GLU A 241 12.69 -21.15 5.93
C GLU A 241 11.25 -20.89 5.43
N ASN A 242 11.07 -19.70 4.85
CA ASN A 242 9.78 -19.22 4.32
C ASN A 242 8.66 -19.10 5.36
N GLY A 243 8.99 -18.91 6.64
CA GLY A 243 7.99 -18.70 7.70
C GLY A 243 7.28 -19.98 8.16
N THR A 244 7.86 -21.15 7.85
CA THR A 244 7.29 -22.45 8.21
C THR A 244 7.54 -22.81 9.66
N ASN A 245 6.69 -23.67 10.23
CA ASN A 245 6.77 -24.11 11.63
C ASN A 245 6.94 -22.96 12.65
N PRO A 246 6.07 -21.93 12.62
CA PRO A 246 6.23 -20.75 13.46
C PRO A 246 5.91 -21.07 14.92
N GLU A 247 6.76 -20.57 15.81
CA GLU A 247 6.62 -20.69 17.26
C GLU A 247 6.65 -19.31 17.88
N LEU A 248 5.62 -18.98 18.65
CA LEU A 248 5.59 -17.74 19.42
C LEU A 248 6.57 -17.86 20.59
N VAL A 249 7.57 -16.99 20.62
CA VAL A 249 8.54 -16.91 21.73
C VAL A 249 8.03 -15.97 22.80
N LEU A 250 7.54 -14.80 22.39
CA LEU A 250 7.07 -13.75 23.29
C LEU A 250 6.01 -12.87 22.64
N TYR A 251 4.98 -12.57 23.41
CA TYR A 251 4.03 -11.49 23.13
C TYR A 251 3.92 -10.61 24.36
N LYS A 252 4.41 -9.38 24.29
CA LYS A 252 4.42 -8.43 25.41
C LYS A 252 3.60 -7.22 25.04
N LYS A 253 2.50 -7.02 25.75
CA LYS A 253 1.71 -5.79 25.66
C LYS A 253 2.50 -4.61 26.23
N ARG A 254 2.43 -3.47 25.56
CA ARG A 254 3.08 -2.20 25.94
C ARG A 254 2.12 -1.31 26.71
#